data_AF-A0A645DT05-F1
#
_entry.id   AF-A0A645DT05-F1
#
_cell.length_a   1.000
_cell.length_b   1.000
_cell.length_c   1.000
_cell.angle_alpha   90.00
_cell.angle_beta   90.00
_cell.angle_gamma   90.00
#
_symmetry.space_group_name_H-M   'P 1'
#
loop_
_entity.id
_entity.type
_entity.pdbx_description
1 polymer ?
#
loop_
_entity_poly.entity_id
_entity_poly.type
_entity_poly.pdbx_seq_one_letter_code
_entity_poly.pdbx_strand_id
1 'polypeptide(L)' 'MHVSIARVSFEPKKIAENLHAICETIVKARPSTVKGNFITNAVIHTTMGPAIKITFEGR' A
#
# COMPACT_ATOMS: atom_id res chain seq x y z
N MET A 1 -1.12 6.96 -6.87
CA MET A 1 0.33 6.72 -6.67
C MET A 1 0.57 5.24 -6.85
N HIS A 2 1.53 4.83 -7.69
CA HIS A 2 1.93 3.43 -7.84
C HIS A 2 3.37 3.30 -7.36
N VAL A 3 3.66 2.29 -6.55
CA VAL A 3 4.99 2.03 -6.01
C VAL A 3 5.24 0.53 -6.08
N SER A 4 6.40 0.15 -6.59
CA SER A 4 6.84 -1.25 -6.62
C SER A 4 7.36 -1.63 -5.24
N ILE A 5 6.61 -2.48 -4.53
CA ILE A 5 6.89 -2.84 -3.12
C ILE A 5 7.71 -4.14 -3.02
N ALA A 6 7.61 -5.00 -4.05
CA ALA A 6 8.19 -6.35 -4.02
C ALA A 6 8.53 -6.88 -5.41
N ARG A 7 9.37 -7.91 -5.44
CA ARG A 7 9.52 -8.86 -6.55
C ARG A 7 9.11 -10.25 -6.07
N VAL A 8 8.73 -11.12 -6.99
CA VAL A 8 8.34 -12.52 -6.68
C VAL A 8 9.45 -13.29 -5.96
N SER A 9 10.71 -12.89 -6.14
CA SER A 9 11.88 -13.50 -5.50
C SER A 9 12.08 -13.13 -4.02
N PHE A 10 11.23 -12.26 -3.44
CA PHE A 10 11.32 -11.91 -2.02
C PHE A 10 10.53 -12.88 -1.14
N GLU A 11 11.00 -13.06 0.10
CA GLU A 11 10.25 -13.79 1.11
C GLU A 11 8.93 -13.08 1.44
N PRO A 12 7.83 -13.84 1.65
CA PRO A 12 6.51 -13.28 1.95
C PRO A 12 6.52 -12.31 3.14
N LYS A 13 7.34 -12.59 4.16
CA LYS A 13 7.44 -11.76 5.36
C LYS A 13 7.99 -10.37 5.07
N LYS A 14 9.03 -10.27 4.24
CA LYS A 14 9.63 -8.99 3.84
C LYS A 14 8.67 -8.16 2.99
N ILE A 15 7.83 -8.80 2.18
CA ILE A 15 6.81 -8.13 1.37
C ILE A 15 5.76 -7.46 2.28
N ALA A 16 5.32 -8.14 3.33
CA ALA A 16 4.39 -7.58 4.31
C ALA A 16 5.01 -6.38 5.06
N GLU A 17 6.25 -6.51 5.54
CA GLU A 17 6.96 -5.43 6.24
C GLU A 17 7.14 -4.18 5.36
N ASN A 18 7.54 -4.36 4.09
CA ASN A 18 7.66 -3.26 3.13
C ASN A 18 6.32 -2.55 2.88
N LEU A 19 5.22 -3.31 2.79
CA LEU A 19 3.89 -2.75 2.61
C LEU A 19 3.45 -1.92 3.81
N HIS A 20 3.72 -2.39 5.04
CA HIS A 20 3.45 -1.63 6.26
C HIS A 20 4.27 -0.34 6.32
N ALA A 21 5.56 -0.39 6.02
CA ALA A 21 6.43 0.79 6.02
C ALA A 21 5.97 1.87 5.00
N ILE A 22 5.56 1.45 3.80
CA ILE A 22 5.01 2.37 2.81
C ILE A 22 3.69 2.97 3.28
N CYS A 23 2.81 2.18 3.91
CA CYS A 23 1.57 2.72 4.46
C CYS A 23 1.83 3.77 5.55
N GLU A 24 2.76 3.51 6.47
CA GLU A 24 3.12 4.48 7.51
C GLU A 24 3.71 5.77 6.96
N THR A 25 4.60 5.68 5.96
CA THR A 25 5.18 6.86 5.31
C THR A 25 4.12 7.67 4.57
N ILE A 26 3.17 7.02 3.91
CA ILE A 26 2.05 7.68 3.25
C ILE A 26 1.16 8.38 4.28
N VAL A 27 0.82 7.72 5.39
CA VAL A 27 0.02 8.33 6.47
C VAL A 27 0.73 9.53 7.10
N LYS A 28 2.05 9.44 7.33
CA LYS A 28 2.86 10.57 7.83
C LYS A 28 2.96 11.71 6.82
N ALA A 29 2.98 11.40 5.52
CA ALA A 29 2.97 12.39 4.45
C ALA A 29 1.59 13.02 4.21
N ARG A 30 0.57 12.70 5.02
CA ARG A 30 -0.76 13.32 4.94
C ARG A 30 -0.63 14.85 5.10
N PRO A 31 -1.01 15.65 4.09
CA PRO A 31 -1.06 17.09 4.24
C PRO A 31 -2.14 17.47 5.26
N SER A 32 -1.82 18.39 6.17
CA SER A 32 -2.74 18.90 7.22
C SER A 32 -4.01 19.55 6.67
N THR A 33 -4.04 19.86 5.36
CA THR A 33 -5.17 20.46 4.65
C THR A 33 -6.24 19.43 4.23
N VAL A 34 -5.93 18.13 4.23
CA VAL A 34 -6.88 17.10 3.78
C VAL A 34 -7.82 16.71 4.92
N LYS A 35 -9.05 17.20 4.87
CA LYS A 35 -10.16 16.77 5.75
C LYS A 35 -10.86 15.56 5.11
N GLY A 36 -10.58 14.34 5.59
CA GLY A 36 -11.26 13.11 5.16
C GLY A 36 -10.36 11.88 5.02
N ASN A 37 -10.89 10.81 4.41
CA ASN A 37 -10.15 9.56 4.17
C ASN A 37 -9.02 9.80 3.15
N PHE A 38 -7.77 9.76 3.62
CA PHE A 38 -6.58 9.96 2.79
C PHE A 38 -6.31 8.82 1.80
N ILE A 39 -6.74 7.60 2.14
CA ILE A 39 -6.60 6.42 1.29
C ILE A 39 -8.00 5.89 0.97
N THR A 40 -8.47 6.14 -0.25
CA THR A 40 -9.82 5.75 -0.70
C THR A 40 -9.84 4.31 -1.22
N ASN A 41 -8.78 3.88 -1.89
CA ASN A 41 -8.68 2.56 -2.49
C ASN A 41 -7.22 2.11 -2.55
N ALA A 42 -7.01 0.81 -2.33
CA ALA A 42 -5.70 0.20 -2.33
C ALA A 42 -5.75 -1.17 -2.99
N VAL A 43 -4.85 -1.37 -3.95
CA VAL A 43 -4.88 -2.55 -4.81
C VAL A 43 -3.44 -3.01 -5.03
N ILE A 44 -3.20 -4.29 -4.84
CA ILE A 44 -1.93 -4.94 -5.16
C ILE A 44 -2.14 -5.71 -6.46
N HIS A 45 -1.23 -5.54 -7.41
CA HIS A 45 -1.20 -6.33 -8.62
C HIS A 45 0.25 -6.68 -8.96
N THR A 46 0.44 -7.80 -9.65
CA THR A 46 1.72 -8.12 -10.31
C THR A 46 1.70 -7.56 -11.73
N THR A 47 2.88 -7.47 -12.38
CA THR A 47 3.03 -6.82 -13.69
C THR A 47 2.06 -7.34 -14.75
N MET A 48 1.69 -8.63 -14.69
CA MET A 48 0.80 -9.28 -15.65
C MET A 48 -0.36 -10.04 -14.98
N GLY A 49 -0.56 -9.87 -13.67
CA GLY A 49 -1.54 -10.65 -12.91
C GLY A 49 -2.79 -9.87 -12.52
N PRO A 50 -3.85 -10.58 -12.11
CA PRO A 50 -5.06 -9.95 -11.63
C PRO A 50 -4.79 -9.12 -10.37
N ALA A 51 -5.56 -8.04 -10.23
CA ALA A 51 -5.42 -7.11 -9.11
C ALA A 51 -6.27 -7.57 -7.92
N ILE A 52 -5.68 -7.60 -6.72
CA ILE A 52 -6.36 -7.94 -5.46
C ILE A 52 -6.55 -6.66 -4.68
N LYS A 53 -7.82 -6.33 -4.39
CA LYS A 53 -8.15 -5.21 -3.51
C LYS A 53 -7.80 -5.59 -2.08
N ILE A 54 -6.99 -4.76 -1.45
CA ILE A 54 -6.69 -4.88 -0.03
C ILE A 54 -7.55 -3.88 0.73
N THR A 55 -8.18 -4.34 1.81
CA THR A 55 -8.88 -3.47 2.73
C THR A 55 -7.93 -3.15 3.86
N PHE A 56 -7.62 -1.87 4.05
CA PHE A 56 -6.93 -1.42 5.25
C PHE A 56 -7.94 -1.32 6.39
N GLU A 57 -7.56 -1.73 7.61
CA GLU A 57 -8.38 -1.66 8.83
C GLU A 57 -8.70 -0.23 9.30
N GLY A 58 -8.36 0.81 8.52
CA GLY A 58 -8.69 2.21 8.79
C GLY A 58 -9.93 2.71 8.03
N ARG A 59 -10.96 1.87 7.88
CA ARG A 59 -12.30 2.36 7.56
C ARG A 59 -12.97 2.91 8.81
#